data_AF-A0A8I0II79-F1
#
_entry.id   AF-A0A8I0II79-F1
#
_cell.length_a   1.000
_cell.length_b   1.000
_cell.length_c   1.000
_cell.angle_alpha   90.00
_cell.angle_beta   90.00
_cell.angle_gamma   90.00
#
_symmetry.space_group_name_H-M   'P 1'
#
loop_
_entity.id
_entity.type
_entity.pdbx_description
1 polymer ?
#
loop_
_entity_poly.entity_id
_entity_poly.type
_entity_poly.pdbx_seq_one_letter_code
_entity_poly.pdbx_strand_id
1 'polypeptide(L)'
;MWDAWRDRLDDTRLPPAAALWVAQNGTYEERWELASRQGLDKGTFGALLEVDDHRIHDILALNRDLPRAFLDQLAIAGLANEEYISGHQNAPAERKRALPFKYVTGRSLELFLDEVQATESEQNAVWRTSAAKASRSLGEVWDAIRTD
;
A
#
# COMPACT_ATOMS: atom_id res chain seq x y z
N MET A 1 12.66 -27.03 11.13
CA MET A 1 11.48 -26.61 10.33
C MET A 1 11.84 -25.43 9.43
N TRP A 2 12.53 -24.42 9.95
CA TRP A 2 13.08 -23.31 9.16
C TRP A 2 14.13 -23.73 8.13
N ASP A 3 15.04 -24.64 8.49
CA ASP A 3 16.13 -25.08 7.60
C ASP A 3 15.65 -25.70 6.27
N ALA A 4 14.42 -26.22 6.21
CA ALA A 4 13.83 -26.76 5.00
C ALA A 4 13.26 -25.69 4.05
N TRP A 5 13.08 -24.46 4.54
CA TRP A 5 12.45 -23.35 3.81
C TRP A 5 13.40 -22.17 3.56
N ARG A 6 14.56 -22.14 4.21
CA ARG A 6 15.55 -21.07 4.08
C ARG A 6 15.95 -20.81 2.61
N ASP A 7 16.17 -21.88 1.85
CA ASP A 7 16.52 -21.80 0.41
C ASP A 7 15.28 -21.72 -0.51
N ARG A 8 14.09 -21.60 0.06
CA ARG A 8 12.79 -21.54 -0.63
C ARG A 8 11.97 -20.31 -0.23
N LEU A 9 12.66 -19.29 0.28
CA LEU A 9 12.07 -17.98 0.50
C LEU A 9 11.60 -17.30 -0.79
N ASP A 10 11.89 -17.87 -1.97
CA ASP A 10 11.38 -17.43 -3.27
C ASP A 10 10.11 -18.21 -3.71
N ASP A 11 9.73 -19.27 -2.97
CA ASP A 11 8.55 -20.07 -3.28
C ASP A 11 7.28 -19.30 -2.90
N THR A 12 6.37 -19.12 -3.85
CA THR A 12 5.07 -18.44 -3.70
C THR A 12 4.13 -19.09 -2.67
N ARG A 13 4.55 -20.20 -2.04
CA ARG A 13 3.76 -21.01 -1.10
C ARG A 13 4.41 -21.17 0.27
N LEU A 14 5.18 -20.17 0.74
CA LEU A 14 5.74 -20.23 2.08
C LEU A 14 4.61 -20.48 3.10
N PRO A 15 4.64 -21.59 3.86
CA PRO A 15 3.55 -21.90 4.78
C PRO A 15 3.37 -20.78 5.82
N PRO A 16 2.13 -20.45 6.25
CA PRO A 16 1.89 -19.36 7.20
C PRO A 16 2.75 -19.43 8.47
N ALA A 17 2.98 -20.65 9.01
CA ALA A 17 3.84 -20.85 10.17
C ALA A 17 5.32 -20.51 9.90
N ALA A 18 5.81 -20.76 8.69
CA ALA A 18 7.17 -20.41 8.30
C ALA A 18 7.31 -18.90 8.05
N ALA A 19 6.32 -18.28 7.40
CA ALA A 19 6.26 -16.83 7.21
C ALA A 19 6.26 -16.08 8.55
N LEU A 20 5.42 -16.50 9.50
CA LEU A 20 5.38 -15.93 10.84
C LEU A 20 6.72 -16.11 11.57
N TRP A 21 7.36 -17.28 11.46
CA TRP A 21 8.66 -17.52 12.08
C TRP A 21 9.72 -16.56 11.53
N VAL A 22 9.74 -16.30 10.22
CA VAL A 22 10.66 -15.33 9.58
C VAL A 22 10.39 -13.92 10.03
N ALA A 23 9.13 -13.50 10.06
CA ALA A 23 8.77 -12.17 10.57
C ALA A 23 9.35 -11.92 11.97
N GLN A 24 9.27 -12.93 12.84
CA GLN A 24 9.74 -12.85 14.22
C GLN A 24 11.27 -13.01 14.37
N ASN A 25 11.88 -13.95 13.66
CA ASN A 25 13.25 -14.42 13.95
C ASN A 25 14.24 -14.23 12.80
N GLY A 26 13.77 -13.87 11.61
CA GLY A 26 14.59 -13.74 10.42
C GLY A 26 15.55 -12.55 10.48
N THR A 27 16.52 -12.53 9.57
CA THR A 27 17.37 -11.37 9.37
C THR A 27 16.58 -10.20 8.79
N TYR A 28 17.22 -9.03 8.72
CA TYR A 28 16.64 -7.88 8.03
C TYR A 28 16.25 -8.24 6.59
N GLU A 29 17.15 -8.88 5.84
CA GLU A 29 16.94 -9.25 4.44
C GLU A 29 15.78 -10.23 4.28
N GLU A 30 15.69 -11.23 5.17
CA GLU A 30 14.61 -12.22 5.14
C GLU A 30 13.25 -11.57 5.45
N ARG A 31 13.20 -10.64 6.42
CA ARG A 31 11.99 -9.87 6.74
C ARG A 31 11.61 -8.90 5.63
N TRP A 32 12.58 -8.25 5.01
CA TRP A 32 12.37 -7.32 3.91
C TRP A 32 11.78 -8.04 2.70
N GLU A 33 12.38 -9.18 2.32
CA GLU A 33 11.89 -10.04 1.25
C GLU A 33 10.47 -10.52 1.59
N LEU A 34 10.26 -11.01 2.82
CA LEU A 34 8.95 -11.45 3.27
C LEU A 34 7.90 -10.34 3.19
N ALA A 35 8.20 -9.13 3.66
CA ALA A 35 7.27 -8.01 3.68
C ALA A 35 6.86 -7.53 2.28
N SER A 36 7.66 -7.80 1.25
CA SER A 36 7.31 -7.52 -0.15
C SER A 36 6.31 -8.51 -0.76
N ARG A 37 6.14 -9.69 -0.13
CA ARG A 37 5.36 -10.81 -0.69
C ARG A 37 3.87 -10.60 -0.59
N GLN A 38 3.17 -10.99 -1.65
CA GLN A 38 1.72 -11.06 -1.67
C GLN A 38 1.23 -12.34 -0.98
N GLY A 39 -0.02 -12.35 -0.50
CA GLY A 39 -0.66 -13.51 0.11
C GLY A 39 -0.27 -13.79 1.57
N LEU A 40 0.32 -12.83 2.28
CA LEU A 40 0.63 -12.96 3.71
C LEU A 40 -0.66 -12.98 4.53
N ASP A 41 -0.66 -13.75 5.61
CA ASP A 41 -1.77 -13.77 6.56
C ASP A 41 -1.64 -12.61 7.57
N LYS A 42 -2.74 -12.33 8.28
CA LYS A 42 -2.79 -11.23 9.27
C LYS A 42 -1.75 -11.40 10.39
N GLY A 43 -1.45 -12.64 10.78
CA GLY A 43 -0.45 -12.92 11.81
C GLY A 43 0.94 -12.48 11.36
N THR A 44 1.32 -12.78 10.12
CA THR A 44 2.61 -12.36 9.55
C THR A 44 2.68 -10.84 9.39
N PHE A 45 1.62 -10.19 8.89
CA PHE A 45 1.59 -8.73 8.81
C PHE A 45 1.77 -8.05 10.17
N GLY A 46 1.08 -8.55 11.20
CA GLY A 46 1.23 -8.03 12.57
C GLY A 46 2.66 -8.21 13.08
N ALA A 47 3.27 -9.37 12.89
CA ALA A 47 4.65 -9.60 13.32
C ALA A 47 5.66 -8.71 12.60
N LEU A 48 5.47 -8.43 11.30
CA LEU A 48 6.34 -7.51 10.55
C LEU A 48 6.14 -6.05 10.97
N LEU A 49 4.93 -5.65 11.39
CA LEU A 49 4.65 -4.31 11.86
C LEU A 49 5.39 -3.99 13.17
N GLU A 50 5.54 -4.98 14.06
CA GLU A 50 6.28 -4.85 15.33
C GLU A 50 7.81 -4.78 15.16
N VAL A 51 8.33 -4.94 13.93
CA VAL A 51 9.76 -4.78 13.66
C VAL A 51 10.10 -3.29 13.73
N ASP A 52 11.04 -2.91 14.58
CA ASP A 52 11.54 -1.54 14.71
C ASP A 52 12.49 -1.17 13.55
N ASP A 53 11.95 -1.15 12.32
CA ASP A 53 12.69 -0.79 11.10
C ASP A 53 11.78 -0.13 10.06
N HIS A 54 11.99 1.17 9.85
CA HIS A 54 11.25 1.97 8.87
C HIS A 54 11.29 1.41 7.44
N ARG A 55 12.35 0.69 7.05
CA ARG A 55 12.44 0.11 5.70
C ARG A 55 11.53 -1.10 5.54
N ILE A 56 11.29 -1.84 6.61
CA ILE A 56 10.30 -2.91 6.66
C ILE A 56 8.89 -2.31 6.60
N HIS A 57 8.66 -1.21 7.29
CA HIS A 57 7.37 -0.49 7.25
C HIS A 57 7.08 0.12 5.87
N ASP A 58 8.09 0.70 5.20
CA ASP A 58 7.95 1.21 3.84
C ASP A 58 7.60 0.10 2.84
N ILE A 59 8.27 -1.05 2.90
CA ILE A 59 7.96 -2.16 1.99
C ILE A 59 6.59 -2.78 2.30
N LEU A 60 6.16 -2.80 3.57
CA LEU A 60 4.79 -3.16 3.94
C LEU A 60 3.78 -2.19 3.32
N ALA A 61 4.02 -0.88 3.39
CA ALA A 61 3.14 0.13 2.79
C ALA A 61 3.08 0.03 1.25
N LEU A 62 4.07 -0.59 0.61
CA LEU A 62 4.08 -0.89 -0.82
C LEU A 62 3.42 -2.25 -1.17
N ASN A 63 3.15 -3.09 -0.18
CA ASN A 63 2.57 -4.40 -0.37
C ASN A 63 1.06 -4.30 -0.65
N ARG A 64 0.65 -4.65 -1.87
CA ARG A 64 -0.73 -4.49 -2.36
C ARG A 64 -1.76 -5.26 -1.52
N ASP A 65 -1.38 -6.37 -0.92
CA ASP A 65 -2.24 -7.18 -0.07
C ASP A 65 -2.30 -6.67 1.37
N LEU A 66 -1.54 -5.62 1.74
CA LEU A 66 -1.57 -5.05 3.09
C LEU A 66 -3.00 -4.62 3.43
N PRO A 67 -3.63 -5.23 4.45
CA PRO A 67 -4.99 -4.89 4.83
C PRO A 67 -5.05 -3.45 5.34
N ARG A 68 -6.16 -2.77 5.04
CA ARG A 68 -6.39 -1.37 5.46
C ARG A 68 -6.13 -1.13 6.95
N ALA A 69 -6.52 -2.06 7.82
CA ALA A 69 -6.28 -1.93 9.26
C ALA A 69 -4.79 -1.80 9.64
N PHE A 70 -3.88 -2.49 8.93
CA PHE A 70 -2.44 -2.36 9.16
C PHE A 70 -1.86 -1.12 8.49
N LEU A 71 -2.38 -0.75 7.32
CA LEU A 71 -2.04 0.52 6.67
C LEU A 71 -2.39 1.72 7.56
N ASP A 72 -3.57 1.70 8.19
CA ASP A 72 -4.01 2.74 9.12
C ASP A 72 -3.10 2.79 10.37
N GLN A 73 -2.63 1.64 10.86
CA GLN A 73 -1.66 1.59 11.96
C GLN A 73 -0.31 2.21 11.59
N LEU A 74 0.24 1.87 10.41
CA LEU A 74 1.45 2.49 9.88
C LEU A 74 1.31 4.02 9.82
N ALA A 75 0.14 4.49 9.38
CA ALA A 75 -0.14 5.90 9.24
C ALA A 75 -0.29 6.64 10.58
N ILE A 76 -1.01 6.05 11.54
CA ILE A 76 -1.21 6.64 12.88
C ILE A 76 0.13 6.72 13.62
N ALA A 77 0.97 5.70 13.48
CA ALA A 77 2.26 5.62 14.16
C ALA A 77 3.38 6.39 13.43
N GLY A 78 3.14 6.88 12.20
CA GLY A 78 4.16 7.59 11.41
C GLY A 78 5.35 6.70 11.04
N LEU A 79 5.10 5.41 10.82
CA LEU A 79 6.14 4.39 10.66
C LEU A 79 6.61 4.19 9.21
N ALA A 80 5.83 4.66 8.23
CA ALA A 80 6.16 4.55 6.82
C ALA A 80 5.99 5.89 6.10
N ASN A 81 6.56 5.99 4.90
CA ASN A 81 6.44 7.15 4.04
C ASN A 81 4.97 7.44 3.71
N GLU A 82 4.54 8.68 3.95
CA GLU A 82 3.16 9.12 3.73
C GLU A 82 2.74 9.00 2.25
N GLU A 83 3.66 9.14 1.30
CA GLU A 83 3.35 8.95 -0.13
C GLU A 83 2.97 7.49 -0.42
N TYR A 84 3.62 6.51 0.21
CA TYR A 84 3.30 5.10 0.05
C TYR A 84 1.95 4.78 0.70
N ILE A 85 1.72 5.31 1.90
CA ILE A 85 0.46 5.12 2.62
C ILE A 85 -0.70 5.74 1.84
N SER A 86 -0.58 7.01 1.47
CA SER A 86 -1.61 7.75 0.75
C SER A 86 -1.85 7.22 -0.66
N GLY A 87 -0.80 6.75 -1.34
CA GLY A 87 -0.89 6.17 -2.67
C GLY A 87 -1.41 4.72 -2.69
N HIS A 88 -1.47 4.06 -1.54
CA HIS A 88 -1.84 2.65 -1.44
C HIS A 88 -3.26 2.38 -1.95
N GLN A 89 -3.45 1.24 -2.62
CA GLN A 89 -4.75 0.90 -3.20
C GLN A 89 -5.86 0.77 -2.13
N ASN A 90 -5.50 0.27 -0.93
CA ASN A 90 -6.41 0.10 0.20
C ASN A 90 -6.53 1.36 1.10
N ALA A 91 -5.85 2.46 0.75
CA ALA A 91 -6.03 3.72 1.47
C ALA A 91 -7.45 4.29 1.23
N PRO A 92 -8.06 4.96 2.23
CA PRO A 92 -9.33 5.63 2.02
C PRO A 92 -9.21 6.79 1.03
N ALA A 93 -10.31 7.09 0.33
CA ALA A 93 -10.37 8.20 -0.61
C ALA A 93 -9.92 9.54 0.01
N GLU A 94 -10.32 9.81 1.26
CA GLU A 94 -9.93 11.03 1.97
C GLU A 94 -8.41 11.21 2.04
N ARG A 95 -7.67 10.13 2.31
CA ARG A 95 -6.21 10.17 2.37
C ARG A 95 -5.60 10.34 0.98
N LYS A 96 -6.13 9.61 -0.01
CA LYS A 96 -5.69 9.72 -1.42
C LYS A 96 -5.82 11.15 -1.96
N ARG A 97 -6.81 11.93 -1.50
CA ARG A 97 -7.03 13.33 -1.94
C ARG A 97 -5.84 14.23 -1.67
N ALA A 98 -5.06 13.99 -0.62
CA ALA A 98 -3.90 14.82 -0.29
C ALA A 98 -2.68 14.53 -1.18
N LEU A 99 -2.66 13.40 -1.87
CA LEU A 99 -1.51 12.98 -2.66
C LEU A 99 -1.40 13.81 -3.96
N PRO A 100 -0.21 14.34 -4.31
CA PRO A 100 0.03 14.90 -5.63
C PRO A 100 -0.36 13.91 -6.73
N PHE A 101 -1.10 14.37 -7.74
CA PHE A 101 -1.68 13.52 -8.77
C PHE A 101 -0.65 12.63 -9.47
N LYS A 102 0.58 13.15 -9.69
CA LYS A 102 1.70 12.39 -10.26
C LYS A 102 2.12 11.13 -9.50
N TYR A 103 1.78 11.02 -8.22
CA TYR A 103 2.09 9.87 -7.38
C TYR A 103 0.90 8.90 -7.23
N VAL A 104 -0.27 9.25 -7.75
CA VAL A 104 -1.44 8.38 -7.72
C VAL A 104 -1.28 7.30 -8.80
N THR A 105 -1.15 6.04 -8.40
CA THR A 105 -1.11 4.93 -9.35
C THR A 105 -2.47 4.74 -10.02
N GLY A 106 -2.49 4.18 -11.25
CA GLY A 106 -3.75 3.96 -11.98
C GLY A 106 -4.76 3.13 -11.18
N ARG A 107 -4.31 2.08 -10.49
CA ARG A 107 -5.17 1.26 -9.63
C ARG A 107 -5.71 2.03 -8.41
N SER A 108 -4.88 2.83 -7.78
CA SER A 108 -5.30 3.65 -6.63
C SER A 108 -6.33 4.70 -7.04
N LEU A 109 -6.17 5.28 -8.24
CA LEU A 109 -7.10 6.22 -8.85
C LEU A 109 -8.44 5.56 -9.19
N GLU A 110 -8.44 4.38 -9.82
CA GLU A 110 -9.67 3.61 -10.08
C GLU A 110 -10.49 3.39 -8.81
N LEU A 111 -9.83 2.93 -7.74
CA LEU A 111 -10.49 2.66 -6.45
C LEU A 111 -10.96 3.94 -5.78
N PHE A 112 -10.23 5.05 -5.93
CA PHE A 112 -10.70 6.36 -5.48
C PHE A 112 -11.99 6.76 -6.20
N LEU A 113 -12.02 6.65 -7.53
CA LEU A 113 -13.16 7.02 -8.37
C LEU A 113 -14.38 6.15 -8.08
N ASP A 114 -14.18 4.86 -7.80
CA ASP A 114 -15.24 3.95 -7.34
C ASP A 114 -15.80 4.38 -5.96
N GLU A 115 -14.92 4.65 -4.99
CA GLU A 115 -15.31 5.05 -3.63
C GLU A 115 -16.11 6.37 -3.60
N VAL A 116 -15.76 7.35 -4.45
CA VAL A 116 -16.49 8.63 -4.58
C VAL A 116 -17.67 8.56 -5.56
N GLN A 117 -17.96 7.37 -6.08
CA GLN A 117 -19.05 7.09 -7.03
C GLN A 117 -18.98 7.99 -8.27
N ALA A 118 -17.81 8.08 -8.89
CA ALA A 118 -17.60 8.89 -10.08
C ALA A 118 -18.40 8.35 -11.28
N THR A 119 -19.11 9.23 -11.97
CA THR A 119 -19.76 8.90 -13.25
C THR A 119 -18.73 8.65 -14.35
N GLU A 120 -19.15 8.01 -15.45
CA GLU A 120 -18.27 7.77 -16.59
C GLU A 120 -17.68 9.08 -17.17
N SER A 121 -18.44 10.18 -17.20
CA SER A 121 -17.91 11.47 -17.67
C SER A 121 -16.88 12.05 -16.71
N GLU A 122 -17.11 11.95 -15.40
CA GLU A 122 -16.16 12.39 -14.37
C GLU A 122 -14.87 11.57 -14.44
N GLN A 123 -14.96 10.24 -14.57
CA GLN A 123 -13.80 9.37 -14.75
C GLN A 123 -12.99 9.80 -15.99
N ASN A 124 -13.64 9.99 -17.13
CA ASN A 124 -12.99 10.46 -18.35
C ASN A 124 -12.33 11.85 -18.19
N ALA A 125 -12.97 12.77 -17.47
CA ALA A 125 -12.41 14.10 -17.20
C ALA A 125 -11.14 14.01 -16.34
N VAL A 126 -11.14 13.16 -15.31
CA VAL A 126 -9.98 12.93 -14.45
C VAL A 126 -8.81 12.36 -15.27
N TRP A 127 -9.05 11.34 -16.09
CA TRP A 127 -8.01 10.73 -16.93
C TRP A 127 -7.42 11.71 -17.94
N ARG A 128 -8.24 12.59 -18.54
CA ARG A 128 -7.75 13.65 -19.45
C ARG A 128 -6.93 14.72 -18.74
N THR A 129 -7.22 14.98 -17.46
CA THR A 129 -6.57 16.01 -16.66
C THR A 129 -5.22 15.55 -16.08
N SER A 130 -5.03 14.24 -15.96
CA SER A 130 -3.86 13.60 -15.33
C SER A 130 -2.50 14.13 -15.83
N ALA A 131 -2.36 14.41 -17.12
CA ALA A 131 -1.12 14.90 -17.71
C ALA A 131 -0.87 16.40 -17.48
N ALA A 132 -1.95 17.21 -17.40
CA ALA A 132 -1.84 18.67 -17.38
C ALA A 132 -1.72 19.27 -15.96
N LYS A 133 -2.10 18.51 -14.92
CA LYS A 133 -2.15 18.99 -13.52
C LYS A 133 -1.36 18.10 -12.55
N ALA A 134 -0.28 17.47 -13.03
CA ALA A 134 0.53 16.50 -12.27
C ALA A 134 1.05 17.01 -10.90
N SER A 135 1.22 18.32 -10.73
CA SER A 135 1.66 18.93 -9.46
C SER A 135 0.54 19.22 -8.46
N ARG A 136 -0.73 19.25 -8.90
CA ARG A 136 -1.88 19.43 -8.00
C ARG A 136 -2.19 18.14 -7.26
N SER A 137 -2.80 18.24 -6.09
CA SER A 137 -3.32 17.10 -5.36
C SER A 137 -4.51 16.46 -6.09
N LEU A 138 -4.75 15.17 -5.83
CA LEU A 138 -5.92 14.46 -6.35
C LEU A 138 -7.22 15.16 -5.95
N GLY A 139 -7.32 15.64 -4.71
CA GLY A 139 -8.49 16.35 -4.20
C GLY A 139 -8.76 17.63 -4.98
N GLU A 140 -7.73 18.44 -5.25
CA GLU A 140 -7.88 19.66 -6.06
C GLU A 140 -8.31 19.39 -7.50
N VAL A 141 -7.82 18.30 -8.11
CA VAL A 141 -8.23 17.90 -9.47
C VAL A 141 -9.68 17.43 -9.46
N TRP A 142 -10.04 16.62 -8.47
CA TRP A 142 -11.37 16.06 -8.32
C TRP A 142 -12.44 17.12 -8.04
N ASP A 143 -12.18 18.02 -7.10
CA ASP A 143 -13.16 19.05 -6.73
C ASP A 143 -13.45 19.98 -7.92
N ALA A 144 -12.44 20.30 -8.73
CA ALA A 144 -12.63 21.09 -9.95
C ALA A 144 -13.57 20.41 -10.96
N ILE A 145 -13.52 19.07 -11.07
CA ILE A 145 -14.37 18.31 -11.99
C ILE A 145 -15.80 18.20 -11.47
N ARG A 146 -16.00 18.11 -10.15
CA ARG A 146 -17.32 18.02 -9.51
C ARG A 146 -18.07 19.35 -9.46
N THR A 147 -17.35 20.46 -9.53
CA THR A 147 -17.94 21.80 -9.54
C THR A 147 -18.29 22.32 -10.94
N ASP A 148 -17.76 21.69 -11.99
CA ASP A 148 -18.02 22.00 -13.40
C ASP A 148 -19.29 21.29 -13.91
#